data_AF-A0A534HZ80-F1
#
_entry.id   AF-A0A534HZ80-F1
#
_cell.length_a   1.000
_cell.length_b   1.000
_cell.length_c   1.000
_cell.angle_alpha   90.00
_cell.angle_beta   90.00
_cell.angle_gamma   90.00
#
_symmetry.space_group_name_H-M   'P 1'
#
loop_
_entity.id
_entity.type
_entity.pdbx_description
1 polymer ?
#
loop_
_entity_poly.entity_id
_entity_poly.type
_entity_poly.pdbx_seq_one_letter_code
_entity_poly.pdbx_strand_id
1 'polypeptide(L)'
;MEHGCTVEELASRPTLMTVTNVNSPRRVDAEILDNIMVMAGHGQCVVITPFTLMGAMAPVTLAGALAQQTAEGLGIIALCQLLRPGAPCVLGGFTSNVDMRSGSPAFGTPEYLHAVFASAQIGRRLRIPVRTSAVNASPTVDAQSTYESAFSLQAAVLSHSHLINHAAGWLEGGLSASLEKIVVDAELLRNWAEILKPVSFSDDDLAVDAIKAVAAGGHFFGSPHTLARYQTAFYRPLLSDWSSFESWTQAGAHDATARATAIWKKVLADYVPPPLDPAVSEAIAAYVATRKGALEGTSPA
;
A
#
# COMPACT_ATOMS: atom_id res chain seq x y z
N MET A 1 3.11 8.11 -26.47
CA MET A 1 1.86 8.21 -25.70
C MET A 1 1.40 6.80 -25.42
N GLU A 2 1.05 6.48 -24.17
CA GLU A 2 0.63 5.12 -23.79
C GLU A 2 -0.46 4.64 -24.76
N HIS A 3 -0.25 3.47 -25.37
CA HIS A 3 -1.16 2.88 -26.37
C HIS A 3 -1.42 3.70 -27.65
N GLY A 4 -0.64 4.73 -27.97
CA GLY A 4 -0.77 5.50 -29.22
C GLY A 4 -2.02 6.39 -29.30
N CYS A 5 -2.66 6.71 -28.18
CA CYS A 5 -3.86 7.55 -28.12
C CYS A 5 -3.52 9.04 -27.91
N THR A 6 -4.45 9.96 -28.23
CA THR A 6 -4.33 11.40 -27.95
C THR A 6 -4.59 11.73 -26.47
N VAL A 7 -4.32 12.97 -26.05
CA VAL A 7 -4.56 13.42 -24.66
C VAL A 7 -6.05 13.39 -24.32
N GLU A 8 -6.92 13.68 -25.28
CA GLU A 8 -8.37 13.62 -25.14
C GLU A 8 -8.85 12.18 -25.00
N GLU A 9 -8.24 11.26 -25.76
CA GLU A 9 -8.57 9.84 -25.72
C GLU A 9 -8.14 9.16 -24.42
N LEU A 10 -7.10 9.67 -23.73
CA LEU A 10 -6.69 9.19 -22.41
C LEU A 10 -7.81 9.26 -21.36
N ALA A 11 -8.81 10.13 -21.54
CA ALA A 11 -9.96 10.19 -20.62
C ALA A 11 -10.86 8.95 -20.70
N SER A 12 -10.86 8.25 -21.85
CA SER A 12 -11.63 7.01 -22.04
C SER A 12 -10.97 5.80 -21.37
N ARG A 13 -9.66 5.90 -21.10
CA ARG A 13 -8.88 4.88 -20.40
C ARG A 13 -7.87 5.55 -19.46
N PRO A 14 -8.31 5.93 -18.24
CA PRO A 14 -7.46 6.60 -17.26
C PRO A 14 -6.18 5.81 -17.02
N THR A 15 -5.04 6.48 -17.21
CA THR A 15 -3.70 5.90 -17.15
C THR A 15 -2.93 6.47 -15.96
N LEU A 16 -3.17 7.75 -15.65
CA LEU A 16 -2.49 8.45 -14.57
C LEU A 16 -3.37 8.49 -13.32
N MET A 17 -2.68 8.46 -12.17
CA MET A 17 -3.29 8.66 -10.87
C MET A 17 -2.44 9.66 -10.08
N THR A 18 -3.08 10.69 -9.54
CA THR A 18 -2.44 11.61 -8.58
C THR A 18 -2.99 11.36 -7.18
N VAL A 19 -2.13 11.48 -6.18
CA VAL A 19 -2.53 11.51 -4.77
C VAL A 19 -2.45 12.95 -4.32
N THR A 20 -3.57 13.50 -3.88
CA THR A 20 -3.68 14.90 -3.47
C THR A 20 -4.16 14.95 -2.04
N ASN A 21 -3.57 15.85 -1.25
CA ASN A 21 -3.92 15.98 0.15
C ASN A 21 -4.81 17.18 0.39
N VAL A 22 -5.77 17.03 1.29
CA VAL A 22 -6.40 18.18 1.93
C VAL A 22 -5.49 18.59 3.07
N ASN A 23 -5.13 19.87 3.09
CA ASN A 23 -4.45 20.50 4.22
C ASN A 23 -5.49 20.70 5.33
N SER A 24 -5.78 19.62 6.04
CA SER A 24 -6.83 19.61 7.07
C SER A 24 -6.44 20.55 8.22
N PRO A 25 -7.39 21.33 8.78
CA PRO A 25 -8.83 21.25 8.50
C PRO A 25 -9.30 22.16 7.34
N ARG A 26 -10.00 21.54 6.37
CA ARG A 26 -10.87 22.18 5.38
C ARG A 26 -10.19 23.17 4.43
N ARG A 27 -8.93 22.96 4.10
CA ARG A 27 -8.18 23.79 3.15
C ARG A 27 -7.51 22.94 2.09
N VAL A 28 -7.56 23.42 0.85
CA VAL A 28 -6.77 22.88 -0.26
C VAL A 28 -5.88 24.01 -0.73
N ASP A 29 -4.58 23.76 -0.80
CA ASP A 29 -3.61 24.75 -1.27
C ASP A 29 -3.72 24.91 -2.78
N ALA A 30 -3.42 26.11 -3.28
CA ALA A 30 -3.75 26.50 -4.65
C ALA A 30 -3.07 25.60 -5.70
N GLU A 31 -1.82 25.23 -5.47
CA GLU A 31 -1.03 24.37 -6.33
C GLU A 31 -1.59 22.94 -6.39
N ILE A 32 -2.07 22.44 -5.25
CA ILE A 32 -2.74 21.13 -5.18
C ILE A 32 -4.08 21.19 -5.90
N LEU A 33 -4.83 22.28 -5.72
CA LEU A 33 -6.10 22.46 -6.41
C LEU A 33 -5.90 22.53 -7.93
N ASP A 34 -4.90 23.24 -8.42
CA ASP A 34 -4.56 23.29 -9.84
C ASP A 34 -4.24 21.89 -10.40
N ASN A 35 -3.43 21.10 -9.68
CA ASN A 35 -3.17 19.70 -10.04
C ASN A 35 -4.45 18.87 -10.13
N ILE A 36 -5.34 18.99 -9.13
CA ILE A 36 -6.64 18.30 -9.11
C ILE A 36 -7.46 18.68 -10.35
N MET A 37 -7.53 19.98 -10.66
CA MET A 37 -8.33 20.47 -11.78
C MET A 37 -7.78 19.97 -13.12
N VAL A 38 -6.46 19.97 -13.31
CA VAL A 38 -5.80 19.43 -14.50
C VAL A 38 -6.10 17.94 -14.66
N MET A 39 -5.86 17.14 -13.62
CA MET A 39 -6.05 15.68 -13.67
C MET A 39 -7.51 15.31 -13.92
N ALA A 40 -8.45 15.93 -13.19
CA ALA A 40 -9.88 15.70 -13.38
C ALA A 40 -10.37 16.16 -14.76
N GLY A 41 -9.91 17.34 -15.24
CA GLY A 41 -10.24 17.87 -16.56
C GLY A 41 -9.83 16.94 -17.71
N HIS A 42 -8.70 16.26 -17.56
CA HIS A 42 -8.22 15.23 -18.50
C HIS A 42 -8.74 13.81 -18.21
N GLY A 43 -9.71 13.65 -17.30
CA GLY A 43 -10.33 12.36 -16.97
C GLY A 43 -9.38 11.36 -16.31
N GLN A 44 -8.30 11.83 -15.68
CA GLN A 44 -7.35 11.00 -14.96
C GLN A 44 -7.76 10.84 -13.49
N CYS A 45 -7.24 9.81 -12.82
CA CYS A 45 -7.67 9.46 -11.47
C CYS A 45 -7.12 10.44 -10.43
N VAL A 46 -8.00 10.96 -9.59
CA VAL A 46 -7.64 11.78 -8.43
C VAL A 46 -7.94 11.00 -7.16
N VAL A 47 -6.92 10.75 -6.34
CA VAL A 47 -7.07 10.20 -4.99
C VAL A 47 -7.06 11.36 -4.00
N ILE A 48 -8.23 11.67 -3.44
CA ILE A 48 -8.40 12.79 -2.52
C ILE A 48 -8.17 12.30 -1.09
N THR A 49 -7.09 12.74 -0.45
CA THR A 49 -6.67 12.23 0.86
C THR A 49 -6.64 13.34 1.90
N PRO A 50 -7.73 13.55 2.65
CA PRO A 50 -7.66 14.38 3.85
C PRO A 50 -6.69 13.79 4.87
N PHE A 51 -5.79 14.65 5.38
CA PHE A 51 -4.75 14.26 6.33
C PHE A 51 -5.17 14.70 7.74
N THR A 52 -5.80 13.80 8.47
CA THR A 52 -6.49 14.14 9.71
C THR A 52 -5.86 13.42 10.90
N LEU A 53 -5.17 14.16 11.75
CA LEU A 53 -4.72 13.65 13.03
C LEU A 53 -5.70 14.10 14.12
N MET A 54 -6.41 13.14 14.71
CA MET A 54 -7.34 13.33 15.81
C MET A 54 -6.62 13.98 16.99
N GLY A 55 -7.11 15.15 17.41
CA GLY A 55 -6.50 15.96 18.46
C GLY A 55 -5.60 17.08 17.95
N ALA A 56 -5.30 17.13 16.65
CA ALA A 56 -4.51 18.20 16.03
C ALA A 56 -5.23 18.82 14.83
N MET A 57 -5.33 18.10 13.70
CA MET A 57 -5.94 18.60 12.45
C MET A 57 -7.41 18.17 12.28
N ALA A 58 -7.93 17.39 13.23
CA ALA A 58 -9.32 16.99 13.33
C ALA A 58 -9.74 16.88 14.81
N PRO A 59 -11.05 16.88 15.12
CA PRO A 59 -11.53 16.59 16.47
C PRO A 59 -10.91 15.30 17.03
N VAL A 60 -10.68 15.25 18.34
CA VAL A 60 -10.08 14.09 19.01
C VAL A 60 -10.96 12.83 18.95
N THR A 61 -12.25 12.99 18.65
CA THR A 61 -13.20 11.88 18.54
C THR A 61 -13.22 11.31 17.13
N LEU A 62 -13.21 9.98 17.04
CA LEU A 62 -13.26 9.26 15.76
C LEU A 62 -14.43 9.71 14.87
N ALA A 63 -15.63 9.83 15.43
CA ALA A 63 -16.81 10.26 14.68
C ALA A 63 -16.66 11.69 14.10
N GLY A 64 -16.09 12.62 14.88
CA GLY A 64 -15.85 13.99 14.44
C GLY A 64 -14.80 14.04 13.32
N ALA A 65 -13.71 13.28 13.47
CA ALA A 65 -12.67 13.18 12.45
C ALA A 65 -13.16 12.53 11.16
N LEU A 66 -13.94 11.45 11.23
CA LEU A 66 -14.55 10.82 10.06
C LEU A 66 -15.54 11.74 9.34
N ALA A 67 -16.35 12.48 10.08
CA ALA A 67 -17.26 13.47 9.51
C ALA A 67 -16.48 14.56 8.76
N GLN A 68 -15.41 15.09 9.36
CA GLN A 68 -14.55 16.09 8.74
C GLN A 68 -13.83 15.53 7.50
N GLN A 69 -13.15 14.39 7.61
CA GLN A 69 -12.48 13.73 6.49
C GLN A 69 -13.45 13.51 5.32
N THR A 70 -14.65 13.00 5.61
CA THR A 70 -15.65 12.74 4.57
C THR A 70 -16.11 14.03 3.89
N ALA A 71 -16.37 15.09 4.67
CA ALA A 71 -16.77 16.38 4.11
C ALA A 71 -15.67 17.00 3.24
N GLU A 72 -14.41 16.96 3.69
CA GLU A 72 -13.25 17.43 2.95
C GLU A 72 -13.07 16.67 1.63
N GLY A 73 -13.15 15.34 1.69
CA GLY A 73 -13.06 14.48 0.51
C GLY A 73 -14.19 14.74 -0.49
N LEU A 74 -15.44 14.79 -0.02
CA LEU A 74 -16.61 15.00 -0.88
C LEU A 74 -16.61 16.38 -1.54
N GLY A 75 -16.13 17.43 -0.87
CA GLY A 75 -16.04 18.76 -1.48
C GLY A 75 -15.17 18.77 -2.74
N ILE A 76 -14.03 18.08 -2.71
CA ILE A 76 -13.11 18.00 -3.85
C ILE A 76 -13.63 17.03 -4.91
N ILE A 77 -14.24 15.92 -4.50
CA ILE A 77 -14.88 14.99 -5.44
C ILE A 77 -15.98 15.71 -6.22
N ALA A 78 -16.81 16.52 -5.55
CA ALA A 78 -17.82 17.34 -6.21
C ALA A 78 -17.19 18.30 -7.23
N LEU A 79 -16.09 18.99 -6.89
CA LEU A 79 -15.34 19.82 -7.83
C LEU A 79 -14.86 19.01 -9.06
N CYS A 80 -14.28 17.83 -8.85
CA CYS A 80 -13.84 16.97 -9.96
C CYS A 80 -15.01 16.61 -10.89
N GLN A 81 -16.17 16.27 -10.32
CA GLN A 81 -17.37 15.97 -11.10
C GLN A 81 -17.96 17.19 -11.82
N LEU A 82 -17.80 18.40 -11.28
CA LEU A 82 -18.19 19.64 -11.94
C LEU A 82 -17.30 19.97 -13.14
N LEU A 83 -16.00 19.69 -13.04
CA LEU A 83 -15.05 19.89 -14.14
C LEU A 83 -15.25 18.88 -15.26
N ARG A 84 -15.47 17.61 -14.88
CA ARG A 84 -15.71 16.52 -15.82
C ARG A 84 -16.60 15.46 -15.17
N PRO A 85 -17.89 15.40 -15.53
CA PRO A 85 -18.77 14.34 -15.07
C PRO A 85 -18.20 12.95 -15.40
N GLY A 86 -18.09 12.09 -14.39
CA GLY A 86 -17.50 10.76 -14.52
C GLY A 86 -15.98 10.71 -14.35
N ALA A 87 -15.31 11.81 -13.99
CA ALA A 87 -13.89 11.78 -13.63
C ALA A 87 -13.65 10.76 -12.50
N PRO A 88 -12.66 9.85 -12.63
CA PRO A 88 -12.39 8.85 -11.62
C PRO A 88 -11.85 9.49 -10.34
N CYS A 89 -12.51 9.23 -9.23
CA CYS A 89 -12.11 9.72 -7.91
C CYS A 89 -12.04 8.57 -6.90
N VAL A 90 -11.07 8.65 -6.01
CA VAL A 90 -10.92 7.74 -4.86
C VAL A 90 -10.96 8.55 -3.59
N LEU A 91 -11.83 8.15 -2.65
CA LEU A 91 -11.88 8.74 -1.32
C LEU A 91 -10.74 8.14 -0.48
N GLY A 92 -9.68 8.90 -0.30
CA GLY A 92 -8.60 8.57 0.61
C GLY A 92 -8.97 8.88 2.06
N GLY A 93 -8.35 8.14 2.97
CA GLY A 93 -8.30 8.50 4.38
C GLY A 93 -6.89 8.35 4.92
N PHE A 94 -6.42 9.39 5.59
CA PHE A 94 -5.25 9.31 6.46
C PHE A 94 -5.66 9.87 7.83
N THR A 95 -6.71 9.26 8.40
CA THR A 95 -7.17 9.54 9.76
C THR A 95 -6.40 8.68 10.75
N SER A 96 -5.68 9.31 11.68
CA SER A 96 -5.03 8.62 12.81
C SER A 96 -5.09 9.48 14.07
N ASN A 97 -4.55 9.02 15.19
CA ASN A 97 -4.38 9.82 16.40
C ASN A 97 -2.97 10.44 16.49
N VAL A 98 -2.84 11.48 17.31
CA VAL A 98 -1.55 11.92 17.84
C VAL A 98 -1.27 11.23 19.18
N ASP A 99 0.01 11.07 19.52
CA ASP A 99 0.39 10.85 20.91
C ASP A 99 0.25 12.17 21.69
N MET A 100 -0.70 12.24 22.61
CA MET A 100 -0.99 13.47 23.36
C MET A 100 0.17 13.95 24.24
N ARG A 101 1.12 13.07 24.56
CA ARG A 101 2.29 13.44 25.38
C ARG A 101 3.37 14.13 24.56
N SER A 102 3.72 13.61 23.39
CA SER A 102 4.76 14.17 22.53
C SER A 102 4.24 15.11 21.45
N GLY A 103 2.95 15.02 21.11
CA GLY A 103 2.35 15.68 19.95
C GLY A 103 2.64 14.98 18.62
N SER A 104 3.36 13.87 18.63
CA SER A 104 3.80 13.18 17.41
C SER A 104 2.66 12.39 16.76
N PRO A 105 2.63 12.25 15.43
CA PRO A 105 1.70 11.34 14.76
C PRO A 105 1.91 9.89 15.22
N ALA A 106 0.83 9.17 15.47
CA ALA A 106 0.85 7.74 15.77
C ALA A 106 0.27 6.93 14.61
N PHE A 107 0.78 5.71 14.40
CA PHE A 107 0.41 4.83 13.29
C PHE A 107 0.25 3.39 13.76
N GLY A 108 -0.47 2.56 13.00
CA GLY A 108 -0.74 1.17 13.38
C GLY A 108 -1.52 1.01 14.69
N THR A 109 -2.17 2.08 15.15
CA THR A 109 -2.90 2.13 16.42
C THR A 109 -4.32 1.58 16.28
N PRO A 110 -4.99 1.20 17.39
CA PRO A 110 -6.40 0.84 17.36
C PRO A 110 -7.29 1.94 16.73
N GLU A 111 -7.00 3.21 17.02
CA GLU A 111 -7.68 4.37 16.44
C GLU A 111 -7.54 4.42 14.92
N TYR A 112 -6.33 4.19 14.40
CA TYR A 112 -6.09 4.10 12.97
C TYR A 112 -6.93 2.98 12.34
N LEU A 113 -6.93 1.79 12.95
CA LEU A 113 -7.68 0.63 12.46
C LEU A 113 -9.18 0.91 12.38
N HIS A 114 -9.77 1.49 13.44
CA HIS A 114 -11.17 1.88 13.44
C HIS A 114 -11.48 2.92 12.36
N ALA A 115 -10.60 3.89 12.16
CA ALA A 115 -10.78 4.90 11.12
C ALA A 115 -10.73 4.31 9.71
N VAL A 116 -9.84 3.34 9.45
CA VAL A 116 -9.78 2.62 8.17
C VAL A 116 -11.06 1.84 7.92
N PHE A 117 -11.53 1.05 8.90
CA PHE A 117 -12.76 0.28 8.75
C PHE A 117 -13.99 1.17 8.49
N ALA A 118 -14.14 2.23 9.28
CA ALA A 118 -15.26 3.16 9.13
C ALA A 118 -15.19 3.93 7.82
N SER A 119 -14.01 4.41 7.40
CA SER A 119 -13.82 5.09 6.11
C SER A 119 -14.20 4.19 4.94
N ALA A 120 -13.85 2.90 5.00
CA ALA A 120 -14.23 1.94 3.96
C ALA A 120 -15.74 1.69 3.93
N GLN A 121 -16.41 1.62 5.08
CA GLN A 121 -17.87 1.53 5.15
C GLN A 121 -18.55 2.77 4.56
N ILE A 122 -18.04 3.97 4.87
CA ILE A 122 -18.52 5.24 4.32
C ILE A 122 -18.35 5.24 2.79
N GLY A 123 -17.17 4.90 2.29
CA GLY A 123 -16.91 4.85 0.84
C GLY A 123 -17.83 3.86 0.11
N ARG A 124 -18.04 2.66 0.67
CA ARG A 124 -19.02 1.70 0.13
C ARG A 124 -20.43 2.29 0.10
N ARG A 125 -20.86 2.98 1.16
CA ARG A 125 -22.19 3.60 1.24
C ARG A 125 -22.37 4.74 0.23
N LEU A 126 -21.29 5.45 -0.07
CA LEU A 126 -21.23 6.53 -1.08
C LEU A 126 -20.96 6.00 -2.50
N ARG A 127 -20.63 4.70 -2.63
CA ARG A 127 -20.20 4.05 -3.89
C ARG A 127 -18.96 4.69 -4.50
N ILE A 128 -18.02 5.08 -3.65
CA ILE A 128 -16.73 5.66 -4.04
C ILE A 128 -15.63 4.69 -3.62
N PRO A 129 -14.68 4.33 -4.50
CA PRO A 129 -13.51 3.55 -4.12
C PRO A 129 -12.77 4.23 -2.98
N VAL A 130 -12.17 3.43 -2.10
CA VAL A 130 -11.43 3.96 -0.94
C VAL A 130 -9.96 3.62 -0.99
N ARG A 131 -9.15 4.58 -0.55
CA ARG A 131 -7.72 4.42 -0.36
C ARG A 131 -7.37 4.53 1.12
N THR A 132 -6.49 3.64 1.56
CA THR A 132 -5.83 3.70 2.87
C THR A 132 -4.34 3.42 2.72
N SER A 133 -3.62 3.22 3.82
CA SER A 133 -2.18 2.99 3.83
C SER A 133 -1.75 1.85 4.77
N ALA A 134 -0.56 1.29 4.55
CA ALA A 134 0.10 0.41 5.53
C ALA A 134 1.29 1.17 6.15
N VAL A 135 1.10 1.72 7.36
CA VAL A 135 2.05 2.70 7.94
C VAL A 135 2.47 2.34 9.35
N ASN A 136 3.61 2.89 9.77
CA ASN A 136 4.17 2.76 11.11
C ASN A 136 4.92 4.06 11.50
N ALA A 137 5.17 4.22 12.80
CA ALA A 137 5.86 5.37 13.39
C ALA A 137 7.35 5.10 13.67
N SER A 138 7.77 3.84 13.70
CA SER A 138 9.14 3.47 14.08
C SER A 138 10.19 4.07 13.13
N PRO A 139 11.30 4.64 13.65
CA PRO A 139 12.38 5.18 12.83
C PRO A 139 13.30 4.09 12.25
N THR A 140 13.09 2.82 12.59
CA THR A 140 13.98 1.72 12.20
C THR A 140 13.19 0.45 11.88
N VAL A 141 13.84 -0.51 11.22
CA VAL A 141 13.25 -1.82 10.92
C VAL A 141 13.37 -2.72 12.14
N ASP A 142 12.41 -2.59 13.05
CA ASP A 142 12.31 -3.36 14.28
C ASP A 142 10.93 -4.01 14.44
N ALA A 143 10.69 -4.58 15.64
CA ALA A 143 9.40 -5.16 16.00
C ALA A 143 8.26 -4.14 15.85
N GLN A 144 8.46 -2.88 16.28
CA GLN A 144 7.46 -1.82 16.16
C GLN A 144 7.06 -1.57 14.71
N SER A 145 8.04 -1.32 13.84
CA SER A 145 7.77 -1.09 12.43
C SER A 145 6.98 -2.24 11.79
N THR A 146 7.23 -3.47 12.26
CA THR A 146 6.62 -4.69 11.73
C THR A 146 5.17 -4.83 12.20
N TYR A 147 4.89 -4.78 13.50
CA TYR A 147 3.51 -4.99 13.98
C TYR A 147 2.58 -3.83 13.62
N GLU A 148 3.05 -2.57 13.62
CA GLU A 148 2.23 -1.42 13.23
C GLU A 148 1.88 -1.47 11.73
N SER A 149 2.85 -1.84 10.88
CA SER A 149 2.60 -2.05 9.46
C SER A 149 1.67 -3.23 9.22
N ALA A 150 1.83 -4.33 9.96
CA ALA A 150 0.97 -5.50 9.88
C ALA A 150 -0.48 -5.18 10.27
N PHE A 151 -0.71 -4.44 11.36
CA PHE A 151 -2.05 -4.01 11.76
C PHE A 151 -2.67 -3.06 10.74
N SER A 152 -1.91 -2.10 10.22
CA SER A 152 -2.38 -1.17 9.19
C SER A 152 -2.75 -1.92 7.90
N LEU A 153 -1.90 -2.84 7.45
CA LEU A 153 -2.14 -3.67 6.26
C LEU A 153 -3.35 -4.60 6.46
N GLN A 154 -3.46 -5.23 7.64
CA GLN A 154 -4.61 -6.05 8.00
C GLN A 154 -5.91 -5.24 7.92
N ALA A 155 -5.93 -4.02 8.47
CA ALA A 155 -7.08 -3.13 8.38
C ALA A 155 -7.42 -2.82 6.92
N ALA A 156 -6.40 -2.52 6.10
CA ALA A 156 -6.56 -2.21 4.70
C ALA A 156 -7.19 -3.37 3.90
N VAL A 157 -6.70 -4.59 4.12
CA VAL A 157 -7.20 -5.81 3.46
C VAL A 157 -8.60 -6.16 3.95
N LEU A 158 -8.81 -6.27 5.27
CA LEU A 158 -10.09 -6.69 5.85
C LEU A 158 -11.19 -5.64 5.69
N SER A 159 -10.83 -4.37 5.51
CA SER A 159 -11.79 -3.32 5.15
C SER A 159 -12.22 -3.37 3.69
N HIS A 160 -11.61 -4.23 2.86
CA HIS A 160 -11.76 -4.25 1.41
C HIS A 160 -11.44 -2.88 0.79
N SER A 161 -10.35 -2.25 1.23
CA SER A 161 -9.88 -1.02 0.61
C SER A 161 -9.40 -1.29 -0.82
N HIS A 162 -9.63 -0.33 -1.72
CA HIS A 162 -9.39 -0.52 -3.16
C HIS A 162 -7.94 -0.20 -3.52
N LEU A 163 -7.34 0.73 -2.78
CA LEU A 163 -5.96 1.16 -2.96
C LEU A 163 -5.26 1.20 -1.59
N ILE A 164 -4.12 0.52 -1.50
CA ILE A 164 -3.27 0.50 -0.31
C ILE A 164 -1.96 1.22 -0.69
N ASN A 165 -1.86 2.49 -0.34
CA ASN A 165 -0.62 3.23 -0.54
C ASN A 165 0.39 2.89 0.56
N HIS A 166 1.66 3.22 0.31
CA HIS A 166 2.73 3.03 1.28
C HIS A 166 2.86 1.58 1.76
N ALA A 167 2.38 0.63 0.96
CA ALA A 167 2.34 -0.79 1.29
C ALA A 167 3.72 -1.41 1.57
N ALA A 168 4.80 -0.76 1.11
CA ALA A 168 6.16 -1.18 1.37
C ALA A 168 7.11 0.00 1.58
N GLY A 169 8.05 -0.15 2.51
CA GLY A 169 9.22 0.72 2.68
C GLY A 169 9.04 1.89 3.65
N TRP A 170 7.82 2.17 4.10
CA TRP A 170 7.50 3.29 5.00
C TRP A 170 8.16 3.13 6.38
N LEU A 171 8.82 4.19 6.87
CA LEU A 171 9.32 4.33 8.23
C LEU A 171 9.12 5.77 8.74
N GLU A 172 9.32 5.94 10.05
CA GLU A 172 9.45 7.24 10.73
C GLU A 172 8.26 8.16 10.46
N GLY A 173 7.06 7.59 10.48
CA GLY A 173 5.83 8.33 10.21
C GLY A 173 5.78 8.97 8.82
N GLY A 174 6.54 8.44 7.86
CA GLY A 174 6.58 8.89 6.47
C GLY A 174 7.79 9.78 6.14
N LEU A 175 8.70 9.98 7.09
CA LEU A 175 9.91 10.79 6.88
C LEU A 175 11.04 10.02 6.19
N SER A 176 11.00 8.69 6.21
CA SER A 176 12.04 7.86 5.60
C SER A 176 11.49 6.65 4.85
N ALA A 177 12.27 6.20 3.87
CA ALA A 177 12.05 4.96 3.13
C ALA A 177 13.27 4.06 3.29
N SER A 178 13.07 2.78 3.63
CA SER A 178 14.15 1.80 3.83
C SER A 178 14.03 0.63 2.87
N LEU A 179 15.16 0.21 2.29
CA LEU A 179 15.24 -0.95 1.41
C LEU A 179 15.03 -2.27 2.18
N GLU A 180 15.56 -2.36 3.41
CA GLU A 180 15.26 -3.46 4.33
C GLU A 180 13.76 -3.54 4.63
N LYS A 181 13.13 -2.38 4.89
CA LYS A 181 11.70 -2.30 5.16
C LYS A 181 10.86 -2.72 3.96
N ILE A 182 11.30 -2.41 2.73
CA ILE A 182 10.64 -2.90 1.50
C ILE A 182 10.59 -4.44 1.50
N VAL A 183 11.68 -5.12 1.86
CA VAL A 183 11.72 -6.59 1.88
C VAL A 183 10.85 -7.16 3.01
N VAL A 184 10.89 -6.56 4.20
CA VAL A 184 10.00 -6.94 5.32
C VAL A 184 8.54 -6.80 4.91
N ASP A 185 8.17 -5.67 4.31
CA ASP A 185 6.79 -5.44 3.87
C ASP A 185 6.39 -6.33 2.70
N ALA A 186 7.31 -6.63 1.78
CA ALA A 186 7.08 -7.59 0.71
C ALA A 186 6.75 -8.99 1.27
N GLU A 187 7.41 -9.42 2.36
CA GLU A 187 7.03 -10.65 3.07
C GLU A 187 5.59 -10.55 3.59
N LEU A 188 5.21 -9.46 4.27
CA LEU A 188 3.84 -9.27 4.78
C LEU A 188 2.79 -9.29 3.64
N LEU A 189 3.07 -8.60 2.53
CA LEU A 189 2.20 -8.54 1.36
C LEU A 189 2.06 -9.91 0.70
N ARG A 190 3.16 -10.69 0.59
CA ARG A 190 3.12 -12.06 0.06
C ARG A 190 2.30 -12.97 0.95
N ASN A 191 2.43 -12.88 2.28
CA ASN A 191 1.60 -13.64 3.21
C ASN A 191 0.11 -13.33 3.00
N TRP A 192 -0.28 -12.05 2.91
CA TRP A 192 -1.66 -11.67 2.62
C TRP A 192 -2.14 -12.16 1.25
N ALA A 193 -1.30 -12.11 0.21
CA ALA A 193 -1.64 -12.64 -1.11
C ALA A 193 -1.92 -14.14 -1.08
N GLU A 194 -1.20 -14.91 -0.26
CA GLU A 194 -1.49 -16.33 -0.04
C GLU A 194 -2.74 -16.55 0.81
N ILE A 195 -2.92 -15.80 1.90
CA ILE A 195 -4.09 -15.89 2.80
C ILE A 195 -5.40 -15.61 2.05
N LEU A 196 -5.39 -14.70 1.07
CA LEU A 196 -6.55 -14.35 0.27
C LEU A 196 -6.91 -15.38 -0.81
N LYS A 197 -6.08 -16.42 -1.02
CA LYS A 197 -6.42 -17.49 -1.95
C LYS A 197 -7.57 -18.34 -1.41
N PRO A 198 -8.52 -18.77 -2.25
CA PRO A 198 -9.56 -19.70 -1.84
C PRO A 198 -8.95 -21.00 -1.30
N VAL A 199 -9.51 -21.50 -0.20
CA VAL A 199 -9.15 -22.81 0.36
C VAL A 199 -10.10 -23.87 -0.17
N SER A 200 -9.55 -24.97 -0.67
CA SER A 200 -10.32 -26.12 -1.14
C SER A 200 -10.67 -27.07 0.01
N PHE A 201 -11.86 -27.65 -0.06
CA PHE A 201 -12.37 -28.62 0.91
C PHE A 201 -12.92 -29.87 0.18
N SER A 202 -12.21 -30.35 -0.83
CA SER A 202 -12.56 -31.61 -1.51
C SER A 202 -12.27 -32.82 -0.60
N ASP A 203 -12.77 -34.01 -0.96
CA ASP A 203 -12.47 -35.24 -0.22
C ASP A 203 -10.97 -35.51 -0.09
N ASP A 204 -10.21 -35.16 -1.12
CA ASP A 204 -8.76 -35.30 -1.17
C ASP A 204 -8.05 -34.26 -0.27
N ASP A 205 -8.62 -33.06 -0.11
CA ASP A 205 -8.12 -32.04 0.83
C ASP A 205 -8.44 -32.41 2.28
N LEU A 206 -9.63 -32.97 2.54
CA LEU A 206 -10.02 -33.49 3.84
C LEU A 206 -9.14 -34.67 4.27
N ALA A 207 -8.58 -35.39 3.29
CA ALA A 207 -7.54 -36.41 3.48
C ALA A 207 -7.94 -37.53 4.48
N VAL A 208 -9.24 -37.86 4.55
CA VAL A 208 -9.78 -38.82 5.53
C VAL A 208 -9.11 -40.19 5.43
N ASP A 209 -8.79 -40.65 4.21
CA ASP A 209 -8.10 -41.91 4.00
C ASP A 209 -6.65 -41.87 4.48
N ALA A 210 -5.95 -40.74 4.30
CA ALA A 210 -4.62 -40.56 4.86
C ALA A 210 -4.66 -40.60 6.40
N ILE A 211 -5.66 -39.95 7.01
CA ILE A 211 -5.88 -39.96 8.47
C ILE A 211 -6.09 -41.39 8.99
N LYS A 212 -6.94 -42.19 8.32
CA LYS A 212 -7.20 -43.59 8.71
C LYS A 212 -5.98 -44.49 8.51
N ALA A 213 -5.14 -44.20 7.52
CA ALA A 213 -3.97 -45.02 7.20
C ALA A 213 -2.81 -44.86 8.20
N VAL A 214 -2.74 -43.72 8.90
CA VAL A 214 -1.72 -43.49 9.93
C VAL A 214 -2.26 -43.95 11.30
N ALA A 215 -1.51 -44.81 11.98
CA ALA A 215 -1.86 -45.29 13.31
C ALA A 215 -1.93 -44.15 14.34
N ALA A 216 -2.75 -44.30 15.38
CA ALA A 216 -2.80 -43.36 16.49
C ALA A 216 -1.41 -43.17 17.12
N GLY A 217 -0.98 -41.92 17.26
CA GLY A 217 0.37 -41.58 17.73
C GLY A 217 1.48 -41.60 16.67
N GLY A 218 1.16 -41.91 15.41
CA GLY A 218 2.07 -41.84 14.27
C GLY A 218 2.22 -40.44 13.67
N HIS A 219 2.84 -40.35 12.49
CA HIS A 219 3.06 -39.10 11.75
C HIS A 219 2.83 -39.27 10.24
N PHE A 220 2.64 -38.16 9.53
CA PHE A 220 2.25 -38.17 8.10
C PHE A 220 3.41 -38.00 7.10
N PHE A 221 4.64 -37.73 7.55
CA PHE A 221 5.78 -37.39 6.65
C PHE A 221 6.01 -38.37 5.50
N GLY A 222 5.86 -39.67 5.74
CA GLY A 222 6.02 -40.72 4.72
C GLY A 222 4.72 -41.15 4.03
N SER A 223 3.59 -40.51 4.34
CA SER A 223 2.31 -40.90 3.76
C SER A 223 2.26 -40.57 2.26
N PRO A 224 1.60 -41.38 1.42
CA PRO A 224 1.43 -41.08 0.01
C PRO A 224 0.81 -39.69 -0.24
N HIS A 225 -0.13 -39.29 0.64
CA HIS A 225 -0.79 -37.98 0.56
C HIS A 225 0.20 -36.82 0.73
N THR A 226 1.10 -36.90 1.72
CA THR A 226 2.14 -35.89 1.94
C THR A 226 3.19 -35.91 0.83
N LEU A 227 3.68 -37.09 0.42
CA LEU A 227 4.70 -37.22 -0.62
C LEU A 227 4.22 -36.71 -1.99
N ALA A 228 2.92 -36.79 -2.28
CA ALA A 228 2.34 -36.23 -3.49
C ALA A 228 2.28 -34.70 -3.50
N ARG A 229 2.31 -34.04 -2.32
CA ARG A 229 2.03 -32.60 -2.16
C ARG A 229 3.16 -31.77 -1.56
N TYR A 230 4.16 -32.39 -0.94
CA TYR A 230 5.12 -31.67 -0.07
C TYR A 230 5.83 -30.49 -0.75
N GLN A 231 6.00 -30.51 -2.07
CA GLN A 231 6.66 -29.43 -2.81
C GLN A 231 5.80 -28.16 -2.89
N THR A 232 4.48 -28.30 -2.88
CA THR A 232 3.51 -27.22 -3.13
C THR A 232 2.52 -27.01 -1.98
N ALA A 233 2.50 -27.88 -0.97
CA ALA A 233 1.54 -27.85 0.13
C ALA A 233 1.62 -26.57 0.99
N PHE A 234 2.80 -25.95 1.09
CA PHE A 234 3.02 -24.84 2.00
C PHE A 234 3.74 -23.67 1.33
N TYR A 235 3.42 -22.47 1.82
CA TYR A 235 4.10 -21.23 1.46
C TYR A 235 5.60 -21.31 1.77
N ARG A 236 6.40 -20.70 0.89
CA ARG A 236 7.84 -20.53 1.07
C ARG A 236 8.15 -19.05 1.26
N PRO A 237 8.67 -18.64 2.43
CA PRO A 237 8.91 -17.24 2.73
C PRO A 237 10.03 -16.64 1.86
N LEU A 238 9.94 -15.34 1.61
CA LEU A 238 11.04 -14.52 1.12
C LEU A 238 12.09 -14.28 2.22
N LEU A 239 11.61 -14.01 3.44
CA LEU A 239 12.41 -13.43 4.53
C LEU A 239 12.40 -14.24 5.83
N SER A 240 11.26 -14.82 6.19
CA SER A 240 11.11 -15.57 7.44
C SER A 240 12.03 -16.79 7.46
N ASP A 241 12.65 -17.04 8.61
CA ASP A 241 13.52 -18.18 8.85
C ASP A 241 12.84 -19.10 9.89
N TRP A 242 12.61 -20.35 9.50
CA TRP A 242 11.99 -21.38 10.33
C TRP A 242 12.98 -22.47 10.72
N SER A 243 14.28 -22.21 10.55
CA SER A 243 15.33 -23.13 10.95
C SER A 243 15.39 -23.29 12.48
N SER A 244 15.96 -24.41 12.93
CA SER A 244 16.26 -24.63 14.34
C SER A 244 17.23 -23.57 14.87
N PHE A 245 17.25 -23.35 16.18
CA PHE A 245 18.18 -22.41 16.81
C PHE A 245 19.63 -22.75 16.47
N GLU A 246 19.98 -24.03 16.45
CA GLU A 246 21.32 -24.52 16.12
C GLU A 246 21.69 -24.16 14.68
N SER A 247 20.80 -24.42 13.72
CA SER A 247 21.02 -24.09 12.31
C SER A 247 21.12 -22.58 12.09
N TRP A 248 20.22 -21.80 12.70
CA TRP A 248 20.24 -20.34 12.62
C TRP A 248 21.53 -19.75 13.19
N THR A 249 21.99 -20.28 14.33
CA THR A 249 23.24 -19.85 14.96
C THR A 249 24.46 -20.17 14.09
N GLN A 250 24.52 -21.39 13.53
CA GLN A 250 25.58 -21.80 12.60
C GLN A 250 25.60 -20.95 11.32
N ALA A 251 24.44 -20.48 10.87
CA ALA A 251 24.28 -19.59 9.73
C ALA A 251 24.58 -18.10 10.05
N GLY A 252 25.07 -17.78 11.24
CA GLY A 252 25.50 -16.42 11.62
C GLY A 252 24.50 -15.63 12.46
N ALA A 253 23.43 -16.26 12.93
CA ALA A 253 22.46 -15.66 13.85
C ALA A 253 21.85 -14.33 13.33
N HIS A 254 21.61 -14.24 12.03
CA HIS A 254 21.07 -13.03 11.41
C HIS A 254 19.59 -12.85 11.75
N ASP A 255 19.22 -11.66 12.24
CA ASP A 255 17.81 -11.29 12.39
C ASP A 255 17.13 -11.01 11.04
N ALA A 256 15.83 -10.71 11.07
CA ALA A 256 15.07 -10.45 9.84
C ALA A 256 15.62 -9.23 9.08
N THR A 257 16.04 -8.17 9.76
CA THR A 257 16.55 -6.95 9.13
C THR A 257 17.87 -7.21 8.40
N ALA A 258 18.80 -7.93 9.03
CA ALA A 258 20.07 -8.33 8.42
C ALA A 258 19.85 -9.22 7.18
N ARG A 259 18.92 -10.18 7.25
CA ARG A 259 18.55 -11.01 6.08
C ARG A 259 17.91 -10.18 4.97
N ALA A 260 17.06 -9.20 5.32
CA ALA A 260 16.45 -8.28 4.36
C ALA A 260 17.51 -7.49 3.57
N THR A 261 18.61 -7.08 4.22
CA THR A 261 19.72 -6.39 3.54
C THR A 261 20.33 -7.22 2.41
N ALA A 262 20.57 -8.52 2.66
CA ALA A 262 21.13 -9.41 1.64
C ALA A 262 20.16 -9.59 0.45
N ILE A 263 18.86 -9.68 0.74
CA ILE A 263 17.81 -9.86 -0.28
C ILE A 263 17.71 -8.64 -1.19
N TRP A 264 17.56 -7.42 -0.65
CA TRP A 264 17.39 -6.25 -1.52
C TRP A 264 18.63 -5.99 -2.38
N LYS A 265 19.84 -6.22 -1.84
CA LYS A 265 21.09 -6.08 -2.59
C LYS A 265 21.15 -7.03 -3.77
N LYS A 266 20.75 -8.28 -3.55
CA LYS A 266 20.66 -9.29 -4.61
C LYS A 266 19.62 -8.89 -5.66
N VAL A 267 18.41 -8.53 -5.23
CA VAL A 267 17.34 -8.10 -6.15
C VAL A 267 17.79 -6.92 -7.01
N LEU A 268 18.50 -5.95 -6.43
CA LEU A 268 19.02 -4.81 -7.17
C LEU A 268 20.12 -5.21 -8.17
N ALA A 269 21.03 -6.10 -7.77
CA ALA A 269 22.10 -6.58 -8.64
C ALA A 269 21.56 -7.42 -9.83
N ASP A 270 20.50 -8.18 -9.60
CA ASP A 270 19.88 -9.06 -10.58
C ASP A 270 18.82 -8.35 -11.46
N TYR A 271 18.51 -7.07 -11.20
CA TYR A 271 17.44 -6.35 -11.88
C TYR A 271 17.75 -6.09 -13.36
N VAL A 272 16.81 -6.47 -14.23
CA VAL A 272 16.80 -6.12 -15.65
C VAL A 272 15.54 -5.31 -15.93
N PRO A 273 15.65 -4.08 -16.46
CA PRO A 273 14.48 -3.27 -16.75
C PRO A 273 13.60 -3.92 -17.83
N PRO A 274 12.26 -3.79 -17.73
CA PRO A 274 11.37 -4.26 -18.79
C PRO A 274 11.67 -3.54 -20.11
N PRO A 275 11.48 -4.20 -21.27
CA PRO A 275 11.73 -3.58 -22.55
C PRO A 275 10.83 -2.36 -22.76
N LEU A 276 11.41 -1.27 -23.25
CA LEU A 276 10.72 -0.05 -23.66
C LEU A 276 11.04 0.22 -25.13
N ASP A 277 10.02 0.54 -25.92
CA ASP A 277 10.20 0.93 -27.33
C ASP A 277 11.21 2.09 -27.43
N PRO A 278 12.32 1.94 -28.19
CA PRO A 278 13.32 2.98 -28.36
C PRO A 278 12.72 4.33 -28.79
N ALA A 279 11.73 4.32 -29.69
CA ALA A 279 11.10 5.56 -30.17
C ALA A 279 10.35 6.28 -29.04
N VAL A 280 9.72 5.54 -28.13
CA VAL A 280 9.06 6.10 -26.95
C VAL A 280 10.08 6.67 -25.97
N SER A 281 11.17 5.93 -25.73
CA SER A 281 12.27 6.39 -24.86
C SER A 281 12.88 7.70 -25.36
N GLU A 282 13.18 7.78 -26.66
CA GLU A 282 13.72 8.99 -27.30
C GLU A 282 12.74 10.16 -27.22
N ALA A 283 11.44 9.94 -27.47
CA ALA A 283 10.42 10.97 -27.37
C ALA A 283 10.28 11.53 -25.94
N ILE A 284 10.33 10.65 -24.91
CA ILE A 284 10.31 11.07 -23.51
C ILE A 284 11.55 11.91 -23.18
N ALA A 285 12.74 11.45 -23.59
CA ALA A 285 13.99 12.16 -23.35
C ALA A 285 13.99 13.55 -24.01
N ALA A 286 13.52 13.65 -25.26
CA ALA A 286 13.39 14.91 -25.99
C ALA A 286 12.42 15.87 -25.28
N TYR A 287 11.24 15.40 -24.89
CA TYR A 287 10.27 16.20 -24.13
C TYR A 287 10.88 16.74 -22.83
N VAL A 288 11.55 15.88 -22.04
CA VAL A 288 12.20 16.28 -20.79
C VAL A 288 13.28 17.33 -21.04
N ALA A 289 14.11 17.16 -22.08
CA ALA A 289 15.16 18.13 -22.43
C ALA A 289 14.55 19.49 -22.81
N THR A 290 13.52 19.51 -23.66
CA THR A 290 12.81 20.74 -24.03
C THR A 290 12.20 21.44 -22.80
N ARG A 291 11.54 20.68 -21.90
CA ARG A 291 10.95 21.25 -20.69
C ARG A 291 11.99 21.80 -19.72
N LYS A 292 13.13 21.14 -19.55
CA LYS A 292 14.24 21.64 -18.73
C LYS A 292 14.79 22.96 -19.27
N GLY A 293 15.09 23.02 -20.57
CA GLY A 293 15.59 24.26 -21.19
C GLY A 293 14.62 25.43 -21.07
N ALA A 294 13.31 25.17 -21.20
CA ALA A 294 12.28 26.20 -21.02
C ALA A 294 12.20 26.73 -19.58
N LEU A 295 12.39 25.87 -18.57
CA LEU A 295 12.34 26.26 -17.15
C LEU A 295 13.62 26.98 -16.70
N GLU A 296 14.78 26.53 -17.18
CA GLU A 296 16.07 27.17 -16.88
C GLU A 296 16.17 28.58 -17.49
N GLY A 297 15.56 28.80 -18.66
CA GLY A 297 15.44 30.11 -19.30
C GLY A 297 14.46 31.07 -18.62
N THR A 298 13.73 30.62 -17.59
CA THR A 298 12.74 31.42 -16.84
C THR A 298 13.17 31.76 -15.41
N SER A 299 14.44 31.53 -15.03
CA SER A 299 14.96 31.99 -13.74
C SER A 299 14.84 33.51 -13.62
N PRO A 300 14.17 34.04 -12.57
CA PRO A 300 14.20 35.47 -12.28
C PRO A 300 15.63 35.87 -11.88
N ALA A 301 16.11 36.99 -12.44
CA ALA A 301 17.31 37.68 -11.97
C ALA A 301 17.03 38.40 -10.64
#